data_AF-R7U915-F1
#
_entry.id   AF-R7U915-F1
#
_cell.length_a   1.000
_cell.length_b   1.000
_cell.length_c   1.000
_cell.angle_alpha   90.00
_cell.angle_beta   90.00
_cell.angle_gamma   90.00
#
_symmetry.space_group_name_H-M   'P 1'
#
loop_
_entity.id
_entity.type
_entity.pdbx_description
1 polymer ?
#
loop_
_entity_poly.entity_id
_entity_poly.type
_entity_poly.pdbx_seq_one_letter_code
_entity_poly.pdbx_strand_id
1 'polypeptide(L)' 'MKHQAILPQKSHLSELLIRFYHVLYNHAGVNLTLMKLREKNWIVRGKAAIKSHWQYQRWLRDL' A
#
# COMPACT_ATOMS: atom_id res chain seq x y z
N MET A 1 -20.88 -1.96 12.03
CA MET A 1 -19.43 -1.92 11.73
C MET A 1 -19.12 -3.10 10.83
N LYS A 2 -18.66 -2.86 9.60
CA LYS A 2 -18.24 -3.94 8.70
C LYS A 2 -16.75 -4.21 8.97
N HIS A 3 -16.37 -5.46 9.15
CA HIS A 3 -14.97 -5.82 9.39
C HIS A 3 -14.12 -5.45 8.17
N GLN A 4 -12.96 -4.84 8.41
CA GLN A 4 -12.00 -4.54 7.34
C GLN A 4 -11.49 -5.85 6.74
N ALA A 5 -11.28 -5.87 5.43
CA ALA A 5 -10.71 -7.04 4.76
C ALA A 5 -9.25 -7.23 5.22
N ILE A 6 -8.94 -8.37 5.82
CA ILE A 6 -7.57 -8.73 6.20
C ILE A 6 -6.88 -9.34 4.98
N LEU A 7 -5.74 -8.78 4.58
CA LEU A 7 -5.03 -9.18 3.37
C LEU A 7 -3.64 -9.73 3.70
N PRO A 8 -3.18 -10.78 2.99
CA PRO A 8 -1.82 -11.28 3.14
C PRO A 8 -0.77 -10.23 2.77
N GLN A 9 0.39 -10.25 3.45
CA GLN A 9 1.49 -9.31 3.18
C GLN A 9 1.99 -9.39 1.72
N LYS A 10 2.11 -10.61 1.20
CA LYS A 10 2.62 -10.92 -0.14
C LYS A 10 1.49 -11.46 -1.00
N SER A 11 0.62 -10.56 -1.47
CA SER A 11 -0.42 -10.92 -2.43
C SER A 11 -0.46 -9.88 -3.54
N HIS A 12 -0.86 -10.31 -4.73
CA HIS A 12 -1.01 -9.40 -5.87
C HIS A 12 -2.04 -8.30 -5.58
N LEU A 13 -3.12 -8.60 -4.85
CA LEU A 13 -4.10 -7.59 -4.44
C LEU A 13 -3.50 -6.56 -3.47
N SER A 14 -2.70 -7.00 -2.50
CA SER A 14 -1.99 -6.09 -1.58
C SER A 14 -1.06 -5.15 -2.36
N GLU A 15 -0.37 -5.65 -3.37
CA GLU A 15 0.48 -4.86 -4.26
C GLU A 15 -0.30 -3.79 -5.01
N LEU A 16 -1.39 -4.18 -5.67
CA LEU A 16 -2.24 -3.25 -6.40
C LEU A 16 -2.81 -2.15 -5.50
N LEU A 17 -3.26 -2.50 -4.30
CA LEU A 17 -3.79 -1.52 -3.33
C LEU A 17 -2.70 -0.57 -2.81
N ILE A 18 -1.51 -1.09 -2.50
CA ILE A 18 -0.36 -0.26 -2.09
C ILE A 18 -0.02 0.73 -3.20
N ARG A 19 0.04 0.27 -4.46
CA ARG A 19 0.32 1.13 -5.62
C ARG A 19 -0.77 2.18 -5.84
N PHE A 20 -2.03 1.77 -5.80
CA PHE A 20 -3.18 2.65 -5.96
C PHE A 20 -3.15 3.80 -4.96
N TYR A 21 -2.99 3.51 -3.68
CA TYR A 21 -2.97 4.54 -2.63
C TYR A 21 -1.70 5.38 -2.62
N HIS A 22 -0.56 4.82 -3.04
CA HIS A 22 0.66 5.60 -3.23
C HIS A 22 0.48 6.67 -4.31
N VAL A 23 -0.09 6.31 -5.47
CA VAL A 23 -0.30 7.23 -6.59
C VAL A 23 -1.46 8.20 -6.33
N LEU A 24 -2.61 7.70 -5.85
CA LEU A 24 -3.80 8.52 -5.59
C LEU A 24 -3.51 9.68 -4.64
N TYR A 25 -2.58 9.49 -3.70
CA TYR A 25 -2.18 10.50 -2.73
C TYR A 25 -0.81 11.12 -3.04
N ASN A 26 -0.52 11.32 -4.34
CA ASN A 26 0.64 12.04 -4.85
C ASN A 26 1.99 11.50 -4.37
N HIS A 27 2.25 10.23 -4.68
CA HIS A 27 3.46 9.51 -4.25
C HIS A 27 3.67 9.48 -2.74
N ALA A 28 2.55 9.32 -2.01
CA ALA A 28 2.50 9.29 -0.56
C ALA A 28 3.56 8.36 0.05
N GLY A 29 4.18 8.84 1.13
CA GLY A 29 5.16 8.05 1.87
C GLY A 29 4.55 6.83 2.59
N VAL A 30 5.39 5.99 3.22
CA VAL A 30 4.96 4.73 3.86
C VAL A 30 3.82 4.96 4.84
N ASN A 31 3.94 6.00 5.67
CA ASN A 31 2.98 6.28 6.74
C ASN A 31 1.62 6.74 6.17
N LEU A 32 1.64 7.65 5.19
CA LEU A 32 0.40 8.15 4.56
C LEU A 32 -0.30 7.04 3.76
N THR A 33 0.47 6.28 2.98
CA THR A 33 -0.06 5.12 2.24
C THR A 33 -0.69 4.09 3.19
N LEU A 34 -0.01 3.79 4.31
CA LEU A 34 -0.54 2.87 5.32
C LEU A 34 -1.81 3.39 6.00
N MET A 35 -1.84 4.69 6.34
CA MET A 35 -3.01 5.33 6.94
C MET A 35 -4.22 5.16 6.01
N LYS A 36 -4.05 5.45 4.72
CA LYS A 36 -5.10 5.35 3.71
C LYS A 36 -5.55 3.93 3.42
N LEU A 37 -4.62 2.98 3.38
CA LEU A 37 -4.96 1.55 3.30
C LEU A 37 -5.86 1.12 4.46
N ARG A 38 -5.51 1.52 5.69
CA ARG A 38 -6.21 1.16 6.93
C ARG A 38 -7.60 1.75 7.08
N GLU A 39 -8.02 2.66 6.21
CA GLU A 39 -9.42 3.11 6.21
C GLU A 39 -10.36 1.98 5.74
N LYS A 40 -9.88 1.07 4.87
CA LYS A 40 -10.73 0.03 4.23
C LYS A 40 -10.15 -1.39 4.27
N ASN A 41 -8.83 -1.54 4.40
CA ASN A 41 -8.12 -2.82 4.29
C ASN A 41 -7.05 -2.96 5.38
N TRP A 42 -6.84 -4.18 5.85
CA TRP A 42 -5.82 -4.51 6.84
C TRP A 42 -4.79 -5.50 6.27
N ILE A 43 -3.75 -4.98 5.61
CA ILE A 43 -2.64 -5.80 5.14
C ILE A 43 -1.80 -6.24 6.36
N VAL A 44 -1.65 -7.55 6.54
CA VAL A 44 -0.78 -8.14 7.57
C VAL A 44 0.65 -7.63 7.36
N ARG A 45 1.29 -7.14 8.45
CA ARG A 45 2.61 -6.49 8.39
C ARG A 45 2.65 -5.32 7.38
N GLY A 46 1.58 -4.52 7.30
CA GLY A 46 1.39 -3.47 6.29
C GLY A 46 2.57 -2.51 6.08
N LYS A 47 3.26 -2.04 7.14
CA LYS A 47 4.49 -1.23 6.97
C LYS A 47 5.57 -1.96 6.18
N ALA A 48 5.79 -3.25 6.48
CA ALA A 48 6.77 -4.07 5.79
C ALA A 48 6.32 -4.41 4.36
N ALA A 49 5.01 -4.63 4.14
CA ALA A 49 4.45 -4.81 2.80
C ALA A 49 4.72 -3.56 1.93
N ILE A 50 4.42 -2.37 2.44
CA ILE A 50 4.67 -1.13 1.72
C ILE A 50 6.18 -0.95 1.45
N LYS A 51 7.04 -1.10 2.46
CA LYS A 51 8.50 -1.01 2.27
C LYS A 51 9.07 -2.01 1.27
N SER A 52 8.54 -3.24 1.20
CA SER A 52 9.01 -4.22 0.21
C SER A 52 8.67 -3.81 -1.23
N HIS A 53 7.60 -3.02 -1.41
CA HIS A 53 7.24 -2.44 -2.70
C HIS A 53 8.07 -1.21 -3.03
N TRP A 54 8.64 -0.54 -2.02
CA TRP A 54 9.47 0.65 -2.19
C TRP A 54 10.83 0.35 -2.82
N GLN A 55 11.30 -0.91 -2.82
CA GLN A 55 12.48 -1.30 -3.59
C GLN A 55 12.24 -1.34 -5.11
N TYR A 56 11.02 -1.06 -5.56
CA TYR A 56 10.66 -0.78 -6.96
C TYR A 56 10.43 0.72 -7.25
N GLN A 57 10.98 1.64 -6.45
CA GLN A 57 11.06 3.09 -6.77
C GLN A 57 11.96 3.43 -7.98
N ARG A 58 12.14 2.51 -8.93
CA ARG A 58 12.84 2.73 -10.20
C ARG A 58 11.89 2.81 -11.40
N TRP A 59 10.57 2.77 -11.21
CA TRP A 59 9.62 2.77 -12.32
C TRP A 59 8.97 4.12 -12.69
N LEU A 60 9.01 5.16 -11.86
CA LEU A 60 8.47 6.48 -12.24
C LEU A 60 9.24 7.65 -11.60
N ARG A 61 10.35 8.01 -12.25
CA ARG A 61 10.70 9.42 -12.52
C ARG A 61 9.84 10.00 -13.65
N ASP A 62 8.88 9.22 -14.18
CA ASP A 62 8.21 9.45 -15.46
C ASP A 62 6.70 9.67 -15.31
N LEU A 63 6.31 10.54 -14.37
CA LEU A 63 5.17 11.44 -14.47
C LEU A 63 5.55 12.77 -13.81
#